data_AF-A0A7W1WH53-F1
#
_entry.id   AF-A0A7W1WH53-F1
#
_cell.length_a   1.000
_cell.length_b   1.000
_cell.length_c   1.000
_cell.angle_alpha   90.00
_cell.angle_beta   90.00
_cell.angle_gamma   90.00
#
_symmetry.space_group_name_H-M   'P 1'
#
loop_
_entity.id
_entity.type
_entity.pdbx_description
1 polymer ?
#
loop_
_entity_poly.entity_id
_entity_poly.type
_entity_poly.pdbx_seq_one_letter_code
_entity_poly.pdbx_strand_id
1 'polypeptide(L)'
;MSRSRIADPQDQNWTAPESGAVLLRPHHVLCAIGWTGRGYSPAFSANMDAVVVGRLRADPDTPVAFTENADSLCAPCPHRRGHGCASAEKIADLDRNHAAALGIEPGARMSWAEARARAMRLRPDDLDRICARCQWLEYGMCKDALRRLRQK
;
A
#
# COMPACT_ATOMS: atom_id res chain seq x y z
N MET A 1 37.58 26.40 -19.41
CA MET A 1 36.11 26.53 -19.52
C MET A 1 35.48 25.19 -19.16
N SER A 2 35.39 24.88 -17.87
CA SER A 2 34.77 23.63 -17.40
C SER A 2 33.37 23.98 -16.92
N ARG A 3 32.35 23.52 -17.65
CA ARG A 3 30.95 23.67 -17.22
C ARG A 3 30.72 22.69 -16.07
N SER A 4 30.65 23.21 -14.85
CA SER A 4 30.12 22.48 -13.70
C SER A 4 28.73 21.95 -14.06
N ARG A 5 28.57 20.63 -14.06
CA ARG A 5 27.25 20.00 -14.10
C ARG A 5 26.60 20.28 -12.75
N ILE A 6 25.57 21.12 -12.77
CA ILE A 6 24.64 21.28 -11.65
C ILE A 6 23.95 19.93 -11.52
N ALA A 7 24.14 19.24 -10.39
CA ALA A 7 23.43 18.01 -10.08
C ALA A 7 21.92 18.33 -9.92
N ASP A 8 21.09 17.51 -10.56
CA ASP A 8 19.63 17.55 -10.48
C ASP A 8 19.19 17.20 -9.03
N PRO A 9 18.34 18.00 -8.34
CA PRO A 9 17.93 17.73 -6.96
C PRO A 9 17.05 16.49 -6.78
N GLN A 10 16.74 15.75 -7.85
CA GLN A 10 15.80 14.64 -7.85
C GLN A 10 16.41 13.28 -7.42
N ASP A 11 17.71 13.19 -7.13
CA ASP A 11 18.44 11.92 -7.16
C ASP A 11 19.15 11.49 -5.86
N GLN A 12 18.74 11.97 -4.69
CA GLN A 12 19.43 11.60 -3.43
C GLN A 12 18.52 10.92 -2.41
N ASN A 13 18.63 9.58 -2.42
CA ASN A 13 18.23 8.59 -1.42
C ASN A 13 16.75 8.16 -1.37
N TRP A 14 16.36 7.38 -2.39
CA TRP A 14 15.51 6.21 -2.14
C TRP A 14 16.39 5.02 -1.75
N THR A 15 16.57 4.80 -0.45
CA THR A 15 17.02 3.51 0.04
C THR A 15 15.80 2.62 0.21
N ALA A 16 15.73 1.54 -0.58
CA ALA A 16 14.90 0.40 -0.20
C ALA A 16 15.27 0.02 1.25
N PRO A 17 14.31 -0.36 2.12
CA PRO A 17 14.63 -0.67 3.50
C PRO A 17 15.68 -1.77 3.51
N GLU A 18 16.82 -1.51 4.15
CA GLU A 18 18.02 -2.37 4.20
C GLU A 18 17.76 -3.77 4.80
N SER A 19 16.52 -4.06 5.20
CA SER A 19 16.11 -5.16 6.06
C SER A 19 15.10 -6.15 5.45
N GLY A 20 14.94 -6.19 4.12
CA GLY A 20 14.00 -7.13 3.47
C GLY A 20 12.52 -6.84 3.77
N ALA A 21 12.20 -5.65 4.30
CA ALA A 21 10.84 -5.22 4.58
C ALA A 21 10.05 -4.92 3.30
N VAL A 22 8.73 -5.04 3.35
CA VAL A 22 7.82 -4.49 2.33
C VAL A 22 7.45 -3.07 2.75
N LEU A 23 7.69 -2.11 1.86
CA LEU A 23 7.17 -0.75 2.07
C LEU A 23 5.71 -0.72 1.67
N LEU A 24 4.85 -0.22 2.56
CA LEU A 24 3.44 -0.01 2.27
C LEU A 24 2.98 1.39 2.66
N ARG A 25 2.12 1.98 1.84
CA ARG A 25 1.24 3.06 2.25
C ARG A 25 0.09 2.48 3.08
N PRO A 26 -0.45 3.21 4.06
CA PRO A 26 -1.54 2.71 4.90
C PRO A 26 -2.72 2.12 4.12
N HIS A 27 -3.13 2.74 3.01
CA HIS A 27 -4.26 2.22 2.23
C HIS A 27 -4.01 0.87 1.58
N HIS A 28 -2.76 0.55 1.28
CA HIS A 28 -2.41 -0.70 0.61
C HIS A 28 -2.53 -1.94 1.51
N VAL A 29 -2.69 -1.78 2.84
CA VAL A 29 -2.99 -2.92 3.73
C VAL A 29 -4.32 -3.58 3.33
N LEU A 30 -5.40 -2.80 3.23
CA LEU A 30 -6.70 -3.33 2.84
C LEU A 30 -6.72 -3.75 1.36
N CYS A 31 -5.98 -3.07 0.48
CA CYS A 31 -5.84 -3.50 -0.92
C CYS A 31 -5.13 -4.86 -1.04
N ALA A 32 -4.07 -5.10 -0.27
CA ALA A 32 -3.35 -6.38 -0.26
C ALA A 32 -4.22 -7.51 0.33
N ILE A 33 -5.03 -7.22 1.36
CA ILE A 33 -6.04 -8.16 1.86
C ILE A 33 -7.08 -8.46 0.78
N GLY A 34 -7.54 -7.42 0.08
CA GLY A 34 -8.53 -7.49 -1.00
C GLY A 34 -8.04 -8.06 -2.34
N TRP A 35 -6.74 -8.35 -2.48
CA TRP A 35 -6.16 -8.75 -3.76
C TRP A 35 -6.68 -10.11 -4.24
N THR A 36 -7.19 -10.14 -5.47
CA THR A 36 -7.77 -11.34 -6.13
C THR A 36 -7.11 -11.69 -7.46
N GLY A 37 -6.00 -11.04 -7.84
CA GLY A 37 -5.32 -11.27 -9.12
C GLY A 37 -5.90 -10.50 -10.31
N ARG A 38 -6.81 -9.54 -10.09
CA ARG A 38 -7.58 -8.84 -11.15
C ARG A 38 -7.78 -7.36 -10.84
N GLY A 39 -8.08 -6.57 -11.88
CA GLY A 39 -8.48 -5.16 -11.75
C GLY A 39 -7.41 -4.13 -12.11
N TYR A 40 -6.19 -4.56 -12.45
CA TYR A 40 -5.11 -3.66 -12.89
C TYR A 40 -4.47 -4.13 -14.20
N SER A 41 -3.57 -3.31 -14.75
CA SER A 41 -2.77 -3.68 -15.92
C SER A 41 -1.95 -4.95 -15.66
N PRO A 42 -1.51 -5.68 -16.70
CA PRO A 42 -0.71 -6.89 -16.53
C PRO A 42 0.56 -6.67 -15.69
N ALA A 43 1.30 -5.59 -15.96
CA ALA A 43 2.51 -5.25 -15.22
C ALA A 43 2.23 -4.94 -13.74
N PHE A 44 1.14 -4.22 -13.45
CA PHE A 44 0.75 -3.92 -12.08
C PHE A 44 0.26 -5.16 -11.34
N SER A 45 -0.52 -6.01 -12.00
CA SER A 45 -1.01 -7.27 -11.43
C SER A 45 0.14 -8.22 -11.11
N ALA A 46 1.15 -8.33 -12.00
CA ALA A 46 2.35 -9.12 -11.73
C ALA A 46 3.13 -8.62 -10.50
N ASN A 47 3.27 -7.29 -10.34
CA ASN A 47 3.90 -6.72 -9.14
C ASN A 47 3.06 -6.96 -7.87
N MET A 48 1.73 -6.82 -7.97
CA MET A 48 0.82 -7.16 -6.87
C MET A 48 0.94 -8.63 -6.49
N ASP A 49 1.04 -9.56 -7.43
CA ASP A 49 1.25 -10.98 -7.12
C ASP A 49 2.60 -11.20 -6.44
N ALA A 50 3.68 -10.65 -6.98
CA ALA A 50 5.02 -10.78 -6.41
C ALA A 50 5.09 -10.26 -4.95
N VAL A 51 4.47 -9.11 -4.66
CA VAL A 51 4.51 -8.51 -3.32
C VAL A 51 3.45 -9.11 -2.39
N VAL A 52 2.20 -9.17 -2.83
CA VAL A 52 1.08 -9.60 -1.98
C VAL A 52 1.06 -11.11 -1.80
N VAL A 53 1.15 -11.88 -2.88
CA VAL A 53 1.10 -13.35 -2.80
C VAL A 53 2.47 -13.89 -2.42
N GLY A 54 3.53 -13.42 -3.09
CA GLY A 54 4.88 -13.94 -2.92
C GLY A 54 5.60 -13.51 -1.63
N ARG A 55 5.17 -12.44 -0.96
CA ARG A 55 5.78 -11.97 0.29
C ARG A 55 4.77 -11.90 1.42
N LEU A 56 3.83 -10.94 1.36
CA LEU A 56 2.92 -10.66 2.48
C LEU A 56 2.09 -11.89 2.88
N ARG A 57 1.47 -12.58 1.92
CA ARG A 57 0.66 -13.78 2.20
C ARG A 57 1.47 -15.05 2.38
N ALA A 58 2.71 -15.09 1.90
CA ALA A 58 3.60 -16.24 2.01
C ALA A 58 4.18 -16.37 3.42
N ASP A 59 4.48 -15.24 4.07
CA ASP A 59 5.07 -15.21 5.40
C ASP A 59 4.37 -14.16 6.31
N PRO A 60 3.64 -14.58 7.36
CA PRO A 60 3.00 -13.68 8.31
C PRO A 60 4.00 -12.78 9.07
N ASP A 61 5.27 -13.20 9.21
CA ASP A 61 6.31 -12.45 9.90
C ASP A 61 7.02 -11.45 8.98
N THR A 62 6.62 -11.37 7.70
CA THR A 62 7.14 -10.38 6.74
C THR A 62 7.13 -8.97 7.36
N PRO A 63 8.30 -8.31 7.50
CA PRO A 63 8.35 -6.97 8.06
C PRO A 63 7.69 -5.96 7.11
N VAL A 64 6.81 -5.13 7.64
CA VAL A 64 6.18 -4.02 6.92
C VAL A 64 6.63 -2.71 7.54
N ALA A 65 7.03 -1.77 6.68
CA ALA A 65 7.32 -0.40 7.08
C ALA A 65 6.41 0.58 6.33
N PHE A 66 5.80 1.50 7.08
CA PHE A 66 4.83 2.43 6.52
C PHE A 66 5.48 3.72 6.01
N THR A 67 5.05 4.16 4.84
CA THR A 67 5.59 5.34 4.15
C THR A 67 4.48 6.22 3.60
N GLU A 68 4.76 7.52 3.49
CA GLU A 68 3.88 8.52 2.84
C GLU A 68 4.15 8.62 1.34
N ASN A 69 5.26 8.05 0.87
CA ASN A 69 5.69 8.05 -0.51
C ASN A 69 5.13 6.85 -1.29
N ALA A 70 5.32 6.84 -2.62
CA ALA A 70 5.13 5.67 -3.46
C ALA A 70 5.89 4.47 -2.86
N ASP A 71 5.23 3.32 -2.80
CA ASP A 71 5.71 2.15 -2.06
C ASP A 71 6.03 0.94 -2.95
N SER A 72 6.19 -0.25 -2.35
CA SER A 72 6.50 -1.47 -3.08
C SER A 72 5.43 -1.89 -4.10
N LEU A 73 4.17 -1.47 -3.93
CA LEU A 73 3.09 -1.75 -4.88
C LEU A 73 3.04 -0.71 -6.00
N CYS A 74 3.49 0.53 -5.74
CA CYS A 74 3.49 1.62 -6.71
C CYS A 74 4.51 1.47 -7.86
N ALA A 75 5.44 0.52 -7.81
CA ALA A 75 6.56 0.45 -8.75
C ALA A 75 6.15 0.53 -10.25
N PRO A 76 5.20 -0.27 -10.75
CA PRO A 76 4.71 -0.21 -12.13
C PRO A 76 3.50 0.73 -12.33
N CYS A 77 3.16 1.57 -11.35
CA CYS A 77 1.97 2.43 -11.43
C CYS A 77 2.15 3.53 -12.49
N PRO A 78 1.26 3.64 -13.50
CA PRO A 78 1.36 4.69 -14.53
C PRO A 78 1.16 6.11 -13.95
N HIS A 79 0.56 6.21 -12.76
CA HIS A 79 0.36 7.47 -12.05
C HIS A 79 1.54 7.83 -11.13
N ARG A 80 2.57 6.99 -10.98
CA ARG A 80 3.75 7.30 -10.17
C ARG A 80 4.52 8.49 -10.77
N ARG A 81 5.04 9.36 -9.91
CA ARG A 81 5.86 10.54 -10.26
C ARG A 81 7.04 10.63 -9.28
N GLY A 82 8.16 9.98 -9.58
CA GLY A 82 9.26 9.84 -8.62
C GLY A 82 8.79 9.14 -7.33
N HIS A 83 8.91 9.84 -6.19
CA HIS A 83 8.38 9.40 -4.88
C HIS A 83 6.88 9.68 -4.70
N GLY A 84 6.23 10.42 -5.59
CA GLY A 84 4.83 10.82 -5.51
C GLY A 84 3.90 10.13 -6.50
N CYS A 85 2.69 10.67 -6.63
CA CYS A 85 1.62 10.19 -7.51
C CYS A 85 0.88 11.38 -8.15
N ALA A 86 0.42 11.23 -9.39
CA ALA A 86 -0.41 12.22 -10.07
C ALA A 86 -1.77 12.49 -9.38
N SER A 87 -2.23 11.56 -8.55
CA SER A 87 -3.45 11.69 -7.73
C SER A 87 -3.13 11.91 -6.24
N ALA A 88 -2.04 12.61 -5.94
CA ALA A 88 -1.49 12.74 -4.58
C ALA A 88 -2.55 13.15 -3.54
N GLU A 89 -3.36 14.17 -3.82
CA GLU A 89 -4.40 14.66 -2.89
C GLU A 89 -5.41 13.56 -2.53
N LYS A 90 -6.00 12.92 -3.55
CA LYS A 90 -6.96 11.83 -3.36
C LYS A 90 -6.36 10.64 -2.60
N ILE A 91 -5.11 10.29 -2.89
CA ILE A 91 -4.44 9.16 -2.22
C ILE A 91 -4.02 9.54 -0.80
N ALA A 92 -3.66 10.80 -0.54
CA ALA A 92 -3.36 11.28 0.80
C ALA A 92 -4.59 11.18 1.72
N ASP A 93 -5.79 11.51 1.23
CA ASP A 93 -7.03 11.33 1.99
C ASP A 93 -7.27 9.85 2.32
N LEU A 94 -7.06 8.99 1.31
CA LEU A 94 -7.23 7.55 1.47
C LEU A 94 -6.24 7.01 2.52
N ASP A 95 -4.99 7.44 2.47
CA ASP A 95 -3.98 7.07 3.46
C ASP A 95 -4.34 7.52 4.87
N ARG A 96 -4.74 8.78 5.05
CA ARG A 96 -5.11 9.28 6.38
C ARG A 96 -6.28 8.49 6.97
N ASN A 97 -7.28 8.18 6.15
CA ASN A 97 -8.43 7.37 6.58
C ASN A 97 -8.04 5.96 7.00
N HIS A 98 -7.16 5.30 6.23
CA HIS A 98 -6.68 3.97 6.54
C HIS A 98 -5.73 3.96 7.74
N ALA A 99 -4.84 4.95 7.84
CA ALA A 99 -3.92 5.11 8.94
C ALA A 99 -4.69 5.24 10.26
N ALA A 100 -5.69 6.13 10.32
CA ALA A 100 -6.54 6.29 11.49
C ALA A 100 -7.32 5.01 11.84
N ALA A 101 -7.91 4.34 10.84
CA ALA A 101 -8.71 3.12 11.07
C ALA A 101 -7.86 1.93 11.53
N LEU A 102 -6.61 1.84 11.05
CA LEU A 102 -5.69 0.76 11.38
C LEU A 102 -4.74 1.11 12.54
N GLY A 103 -4.79 2.34 13.07
CA GLY A 103 -3.87 2.84 14.10
C GLY A 103 -2.40 2.88 13.64
N ILE A 104 -2.17 3.14 12.36
CA ILE A 104 -0.83 3.21 11.76
C ILE A 104 -0.33 4.65 11.89
N GLU A 105 0.71 4.83 12.70
CA GLU A 105 1.40 6.10 12.83
C GLU A 105 2.48 6.28 11.74
N PRO A 106 2.88 7.51 11.40
CA PRO A 106 4.01 7.76 10.50
C PRO A 106 5.28 7.02 10.96
N GLY A 107 5.94 6.34 10.02
CA GLY A 107 7.16 5.56 10.30
C GLY A 107 6.93 4.25 11.07
N ALA A 108 5.68 3.86 11.34
CA ALA A 108 5.39 2.60 12.01
C ALA A 108 5.99 1.40 11.26
N ARG A 109 6.43 0.41 12.05
CA ARG A 109 6.90 -0.89 11.58
C ARG A 109 6.17 -1.97 12.35
N MET A 110 5.74 -3.02 11.65
CA MET A 110 5.07 -4.18 12.23
C MET A 110 5.17 -5.37 11.28
N SER A 111 4.90 -6.58 11.74
CA SER A 111 4.75 -7.73 10.86
C SER A 111 3.46 -7.63 10.03
N TRP A 112 3.41 -8.36 8.93
CA TRP A 112 2.17 -8.47 8.16
C TRP A 112 1.03 -9.07 8.98
N ALA A 113 1.31 -10.04 9.87
CA ALA A 113 0.33 -10.59 10.79
C ALA A 113 -0.29 -9.53 11.70
N GLU A 114 0.53 -8.64 12.25
CA GLU A 114 0.04 -7.51 13.05
C GLU A 114 -0.85 -6.59 12.22
N ALA A 115 -0.40 -6.15 11.04
CA ALA A 115 -1.21 -5.31 10.15
C ALA A 115 -2.56 -5.96 9.79
N ARG A 116 -2.56 -7.27 9.51
CA ARG A 116 -3.77 -8.07 9.24
C ARG A 116 -4.69 -8.17 10.46
N ALA A 117 -4.13 -8.35 11.65
CA ALA A 117 -4.91 -8.36 12.91
C ALA A 117 -5.57 -7.00 13.18
N ARG A 118 -4.90 -5.89 12.83
CA ARG A 118 -5.51 -4.56 12.92
C ARG A 118 -6.68 -4.41 11.95
N ALA A 119 -6.53 -4.90 10.72
CA ALA A 119 -7.61 -4.92 9.73
C ALA A 119 -8.80 -5.78 10.16
N MET A 120 -8.58 -6.91 10.86
CA MET A 120 -9.67 -7.78 11.37
C MET A 120 -10.63 -7.08 12.35
N ARG A 121 -10.19 -5.99 12.99
CA ARG A 121 -11.02 -5.19 13.90
C ARG A 121 -12.05 -4.33 13.16
N LEU A 122 -11.84 -4.09 11.86
CA LEU A 122 -12.76 -3.33 11.02
C LEU A 122 -13.96 -4.19 10.61
N ARG A 123 -15.11 -3.54 10.47
CA ARG A 123 -16.32 -4.11 9.87
C ARG A 123 -16.32 -3.80 8.36
N PRO A 124 -16.90 -4.68 7.52
CA PRO A 124 -17.06 -4.40 6.09
C PRO A 124 -17.69 -3.04 5.78
N ASP A 125 -18.63 -2.58 6.61
CA ASP A 125 -19.33 -1.31 6.41
C ASP A 125 -18.45 -0.09 6.75
N ASP A 126 -17.38 -0.26 7.54
CA ASP A 126 -16.42 0.81 7.79
C ASP A 126 -15.71 1.26 6.49
N LEU A 127 -15.63 0.37 5.49
CA LEU A 127 -15.03 0.67 4.19
C LEU A 127 -15.82 1.71 3.41
N ASP A 128 -17.11 1.92 3.69
CA ASP A 128 -17.88 2.99 3.03
C ASP A 128 -17.32 4.37 3.37
N ARG A 129 -16.79 4.54 4.58
CA ARG A 129 -16.11 5.75 5.02
C ARG A 129 -14.61 5.72 4.70
N ILE A 130 -13.94 4.62 5.04
CA ILE A 130 -12.47 4.50 4.92
C ILE A 130 -12.05 4.57 3.45
N CYS A 131 -12.81 3.93 2.56
CA CYS A 131 -12.54 3.82 1.14
C CYS A 131 -13.47 4.70 0.28
N ALA A 132 -14.12 5.72 0.83
CA ALA A 132 -15.11 6.56 0.13
C ALA A 132 -14.61 7.16 -1.21
N ARG A 133 -13.29 7.38 -1.32
CA ARG A 133 -12.63 7.91 -2.53
C ARG A 133 -12.00 6.81 -3.39
N CYS A 134 -12.03 5.55 -2.97
CA CYS A 134 -11.45 4.45 -3.72
C CYS A 134 -12.34 4.05 -4.90
N GLN A 135 -11.76 3.99 -6.10
CA GLN A 135 -12.50 3.55 -7.30
C GLN A 135 -12.93 2.07 -7.21
N TRP A 136 -12.29 1.28 -6.35
CA TRP A 136 -12.60 -0.15 -6.22
C TRP A 136 -13.70 -0.46 -5.20
N LEU A 137 -14.18 0.54 -4.45
CA LEU A 137 -15.18 0.33 -3.41
C LEU A 137 -16.50 -0.21 -3.98
N GLU A 138 -16.94 0.31 -5.12
CA GLU A 138 -18.20 -0.07 -5.77
C GLU A 138 -18.28 -1.55 -6.16
N TYR A 139 -17.13 -2.18 -6.41
CA TYR A 139 -17.07 -3.59 -6.82
C TYR A 139 -17.16 -4.57 -5.64
N GLY A 140 -17.21 -4.10 -4.39
CA GLY A 140 -17.42 -4.94 -3.20
C GLY A 140 -16.27 -5.87 -2.80
N MET A 141 -15.23 -6.02 -3.65
CA MET A 141 -14.11 -6.96 -3.44
C MET A 141 -13.43 -6.79 -2.07
N CYS A 142 -13.18 -5.54 -1.65
CA CYS A 142 -12.54 -5.26 -0.36
C CYS A 142 -13.43 -5.64 0.82
N LYS A 143 -14.75 -5.41 0.73
CA LYS A 143 -15.71 -5.80 1.78
C LYS A 143 -15.79 -7.31 1.91
N ASP A 144 -15.83 -8.03 0.79
CA ASP A 144 -15.85 -9.50 0.79
C ASP A 144 -14.57 -10.13 1.31
N ALA A 145 -13.42 -9.52 1.00
CA ALA A 145 -12.15 -9.95 1.55
C ALA A 145 -12.12 -9.76 3.07
N LEU A 146 -12.63 -8.63 3.57
CA LEU A 146 -12.70 -8.37 5.01
C LEU A 146 -13.69 -9.31 5.73
N ARG A 147 -14.84 -9.65 5.11
CA ARG A 147 -15.75 -10.68 5.63
C ARG A 147 -15.04 -12.02 5.80
N ARG A 148 -14.35 -12.49 4.76
CA ARG A 148 -13.59 -13.75 4.77
C ARG A 148 -12.45 -13.73 5.78
N LEU A 149 -11.79 -12.57 5.92
CA LEU A 149 -10.69 -12.40 6.86
C LEU A 149 -11.13 -12.64 8.31
N ARG A 150 -12.35 -12.21 8.67
CA ARG A 150 -12.90 -12.30 10.03
C ARG A 150 -13.52 -13.66 10.37
N GLN A 151 -13.64 -14.57 9.41
CA GLN A 151 -14.21 -15.91 9.59
C GLN A 151 -13.13 -16.99 9.82
N LYS A 152 -11.86 -16.60 9.75
CA LYS A 152 -10.69 -17.48 9.97
C LYS A 152 -10.07 -17.16 11.31
#